data_AF-A0A414QNB0-F1
#
_entry.id   AF-A0A414QNB0-F1
#
_cell.length_a   1.000
_cell.length_b   1.000
_cell.length_c   1.000
_cell.angle_alpha   90.00
_cell.angle_beta   90.00
_cell.angle_gamma   90.00
#
_symmetry.space_group_name_H-M   'P 1'
#
loop_
_entity.id
_entity.type
_entity.pdbx_description
1 polymer ?
#
loop_
_entity_poly.entity_id
_entity_poly.type
_entity_poly.pdbx_seq_one_letter_code
_entity_poly.pdbx_strand_id
1 'polypeptide(L)'
;MLDSELKTYPWNPTVKKKARRVFMLRWLFVILAAAAIFFLTYQKLTTNVWGLTAFLCQLLAVIELAFGLQFVEAGWSRKISSRMPLDEHYEYALYMYHIQSVRDLATNNRMLLLIASLEIQLGKYDHATQTITQISVGKCTPVQLKQLYYMQILLAAEAGDTDTKNQFLTRYTGIPDTNGEYPSEAELTTWIEAEEMDRLISALKKFTPTRKEHILRTCLITIVLAYSTFFYGAWYGINRSAGYAIRYYFAEISVIFVSVTLSCLLIWGMICLYKRQKSLLNRKAARRIIAVSYAALTLFLLSLIGYSFLIVSFGVEGTETVTGQDQHYIYLSVQPDYGIATQSRNR
;
A
#
# COMPACT_ATOMS: atom_id res chain seq x y z
N MET A 1 -31.45 -1.35 5.31
CA MET A 1 -32.32 -0.95 4.19
C MET A 1 -31.63 -1.14 2.84
N LEU A 2 -30.39 -0.66 2.64
CA LEU A 2 -29.64 -0.93 1.37
C LEU A 2 -29.44 -2.43 1.04
N ASP A 3 -29.17 -3.29 2.03
CA ASP A 3 -28.86 -4.71 1.78
C ASP A 3 -30.02 -5.54 1.21
N SER A 4 -31.28 -5.15 1.45
CA SER A 4 -32.47 -5.83 0.90
C SER A 4 -32.75 -5.41 -0.54
N GLU A 5 -32.56 -4.13 -0.87
CA GLU A 5 -32.77 -3.59 -2.23
C GLU A 5 -31.67 -4.03 -3.20
N LEU A 6 -30.46 -4.32 -2.69
CA LEU A 6 -29.33 -4.74 -3.51
C LEU A 6 -29.44 -6.14 -4.10
N LYS A 7 -30.16 -7.05 -3.42
CA LYS A 7 -30.38 -8.42 -3.94
C LYS A 7 -31.21 -8.41 -5.22
N THR A 8 -32.05 -7.39 -5.39
CA THR A 8 -32.92 -7.16 -6.55
C THR A 8 -32.36 -6.11 -7.52
N TYR A 9 -31.19 -5.52 -7.24
CA TYR A 9 -30.64 -4.45 -8.07
C TYR A 9 -30.21 -4.99 -9.45
N PRO A 10 -30.66 -4.39 -10.56
CA PRO A 10 -30.32 -4.82 -11.92
C PRO A 10 -28.90 -4.36 -12.30
N TRP A 11 -27.90 -5.10 -11.84
CA TRP A 11 -26.49 -4.80 -12.11
C TRP A 11 -26.15 -4.80 -13.59
N ASN A 12 -25.42 -3.79 -14.06
CA ASN A 12 -24.83 -3.83 -15.39
C ASN A 12 -23.82 -4.99 -15.49
N PRO A 13 -23.98 -5.93 -16.45
CA PRO A 13 -23.13 -7.11 -16.57
C PRO A 13 -21.66 -6.76 -16.85
N THR A 14 -21.40 -5.63 -17.50
CA THR A 14 -20.03 -5.17 -17.82
C THR A 14 -19.28 -4.73 -16.57
N VAL A 15 -19.92 -3.95 -15.70
CA VAL A 15 -19.39 -3.47 -14.42
C VAL A 15 -19.15 -4.64 -13.48
N LYS A 16 -20.13 -5.55 -13.37
CA LYS A 16 -20.02 -6.79 -12.60
C LYS A 16 -18.83 -7.65 -13.05
N LYS A 17 -18.60 -7.79 -14.36
CA LYS A 17 -17.44 -8.52 -14.90
C LYS A 17 -16.11 -7.83 -14.59
N LYS A 18 -16.05 -6.49 -14.62
CA LYS A 18 -14.84 -5.72 -14.24
C LYS A 18 -14.51 -5.89 -12.77
N ALA A 19 -15.49 -5.70 -11.88
CA ALA A 19 -15.28 -5.84 -10.44
C ALA A 19 -14.94 -7.27 -10.01
N ARG A 20 -15.61 -8.28 -10.60
CA ARG A 20 -15.23 -9.69 -10.39
C ARG A 20 -13.79 -9.99 -10.79
N ARG A 21 -13.29 -9.41 -11.89
CA ARG A 21 -11.88 -9.59 -12.29
C ARG A 21 -10.91 -9.05 -11.24
N VAL A 22 -11.19 -7.89 -10.69
CA VAL A 22 -10.38 -7.28 -9.61
C VAL A 22 -10.42 -8.16 -8.36
N PHE A 23 -11.60 -8.64 -7.97
CA PHE A 23 -11.76 -9.55 -6.84
C PHE A 23 -11.03 -10.88 -7.05
N MET A 24 -11.15 -11.49 -8.23
CA MET A 24 -10.43 -12.71 -8.61
C MET A 24 -8.92 -12.51 -8.57
N LEU A 25 -8.42 -11.38 -9.06
CA LEU A 25 -6.99 -11.05 -9.01
C LEU A 25 -6.49 -10.96 -7.57
N ARG A 26 -7.27 -10.36 -6.67
CA ARG A 26 -6.95 -10.29 -5.24
C ARG A 26 -6.84 -11.69 -4.61
N TRP A 27 -7.80 -12.57 -4.88
CA TRP A 27 -7.75 -13.95 -4.40
C TRP A 27 -6.63 -14.76 -5.03
N LEU A 28 -6.31 -14.53 -6.30
CA LEU A 28 -5.17 -15.14 -6.97
C LEU A 28 -3.86 -14.83 -6.22
N PHE A 29 -3.64 -13.58 -5.82
CA PHE A 29 -2.44 -13.23 -5.03
C PHE A 29 -2.41 -13.92 -3.66
N VAL A 30 -3.55 -14.06 -2.99
CA VAL A 30 -3.63 -14.78 -1.71
C VAL A 30 -3.32 -16.27 -1.90
N ILE A 31 -3.88 -16.89 -2.94
CA ILE A 31 -3.64 -18.31 -3.26
C ILE A 31 -2.18 -18.53 -3.64
N LEU A 32 -1.59 -17.67 -4.47
CA LEU A 32 -0.18 -17.74 -4.83
C LEU A 32 0.73 -17.59 -3.61
N ALA A 33 0.42 -16.67 -2.70
CA ALA A 33 1.16 -16.52 -1.45
C ALA A 33 1.05 -17.77 -0.57
N ALA A 34 -0.15 -18.34 -0.42
CA ALA A 34 -0.36 -19.57 0.34
C ALA A 34 0.39 -20.77 -0.27
N ALA A 35 0.36 -20.91 -1.60
CA ALA A 35 1.11 -21.94 -2.32
C ALA A 35 2.62 -21.76 -2.17
N ALA A 36 3.12 -20.53 -2.23
CA ALA A 36 4.54 -20.24 -1.98
C ALA A 36 4.96 -20.59 -0.55
N ILE A 37 4.15 -20.24 0.46
CA ILE A 37 4.40 -20.61 1.86
C ILE A 37 4.42 -22.14 2.01
N PHE A 38 3.46 -22.85 1.42
CA PHE A 38 3.40 -24.31 1.45
C PHE A 38 4.62 -24.95 0.77
N PHE A 39 5.07 -24.38 -0.35
CA PHE A 39 6.28 -24.86 -1.04
C PHE A 39 7.53 -24.64 -0.19
N LEU A 40 7.68 -23.47 0.44
CA LEU A 40 8.82 -23.16 1.32
C LEU A 40 8.85 -24.06 2.56
N THR A 41 7.70 -24.33 3.18
CA THR A 41 7.61 -25.26 4.32
C THR A 41 7.96 -26.68 3.89
N TYR A 42 7.41 -27.14 2.76
CA TYR A 42 7.72 -28.46 2.20
C TYR A 42 9.22 -28.61 1.91
N GLN A 43 9.84 -27.61 1.28
CA GLN A 43 11.27 -27.62 0.99
C GLN A 43 12.11 -27.66 2.27
N LYS A 44 11.71 -26.90 3.31
CA LYS A 44 12.38 -26.92 4.61
C LYS A 44 12.29 -28.30 5.28
N LEU A 45 11.14 -28.96 5.20
CA LEU A 45 10.89 -30.29 5.76
C LEU A 45 11.66 -31.41 5.04
N THR A 46 11.80 -31.31 3.71
CA THR A 46 12.37 -32.39 2.89
C THR A 46 13.86 -32.26 2.62
N THR A 47 14.33 -31.06 2.31
CA THR A 47 15.70 -30.86 1.79
C THR A 47 16.66 -30.36 2.86
N ASN A 48 16.16 -29.86 3.99
CA ASN A 48 16.93 -29.13 5.02
C ASN A 48 17.97 -28.16 4.43
N VAL A 49 17.76 -27.62 3.22
CA VAL A 49 18.72 -26.73 2.52
C VAL A 49 18.83 -25.39 3.23
N TRP A 50 17.72 -24.95 3.85
CA TRP A 50 17.59 -23.66 4.50
C TRP A 50 17.67 -23.81 6.02
N GLY A 51 18.51 -23.02 6.68
CA GLY A 51 18.46 -22.78 8.12
C GLY A 51 17.16 -22.09 8.54
N LEU A 52 16.89 -22.08 9.85
CA LEU A 52 15.67 -21.46 10.39
C LEU A 52 15.57 -19.96 10.03
N THR A 53 16.71 -19.26 10.04
CA THR A 53 16.80 -17.84 9.69
C THR A 53 16.46 -17.57 8.22
N ALA A 54 17.02 -18.35 7.28
CA ALA A 54 16.64 -18.26 5.86
C ALA A 54 15.14 -18.47 5.66
N PHE A 55 14.58 -19.49 6.30
CA PHE A 55 13.17 -19.82 6.18
C PHE A 55 12.28 -18.65 6.67
N LEU A 56 12.60 -18.04 7.81
CA LEU A 56 11.85 -16.88 8.32
C LEU A 56 11.95 -15.66 7.39
N CYS A 57 13.12 -15.37 6.84
CA CYS A 57 13.29 -14.29 5.86
C CYS A 57 12.54 -14.55 4.56
N GLN A 58 12.50 -15.79 4.08
CA GLN A 58 11.73 -16.17 2.90
C GLN A 58 10.22 -16.02 3.13
N LEU A 59 9.72 -16.42 4.30
CA LEU A 59 8.32 -16.18 4.67
C LEU A 59 8.01 -14.68 4.71
N LEU A 60 8.89 -13.88 5.33
CA LEU A 60 8.73 -12.42 5.37
C LEU A 60 8.70 -11.82 3.96
N ALA A 61 9.59 -12.24 3.06
CA ALA A 61 9.62 -11.80 1.67
C ALA A 61 8.32 -12.12 0.91
N VAL A 62 7.75 -13.32 1.11
CA VAL A 62 6.45 -13.69 0.52
C VAL A 62 5.33 -12.81 1.06
N ILE A 63 5.33 -12.53 2.36
CA ILE A 63 4.35 -11.64 3.00
C ILE A 63 4.48 -10.21 2.45
N GLU A 64 5.69 -9.66 2.38
CA GLU A 64 5.98 -8.34 1.82
C GLU A 64 5.49 -8.22 0.37
N LEU A 65 5.78 -9.22 -0.46
CA LEU A 65 5.34 -9.26 -1.86
C LEU A 65 3.81 -9.33 -1.97
N ALA A 66 3.17 -10.18 -1.17
CA ALA A 66 1.72 -10.34 -1.17
C ALA A 66 1.01 -9.04 -0.75
N PHE A 67 1.47 -8.39 0.33
CA PHE A 67 0.94 -7.10 0.74
C PHE A 67 1.20 -6.02 -0.31
N GLY A 68 2.38 -5.99 -0.91
CA GLY A 68 2.75 -5.06 -1.97
C GLY A 68 1.83 -5.16 -3.19
N LEU A 69 1.59 -6.37 -3.67
CA LEU A 69 0.68 -6.64 -4.79
C LEU A 69 -0.77 -6.26 -4.48
N GLN A 70 -1.23 -6.41 -3.24
CA GLN A 70 -2.56 -5.94 -2.82
C GLN A 70 -2.67 -4.40 -2.91
N PHE A 71 -1.63 -3.65 -2.56
CA PHE A 71 -1.63 -2.19 -2.75
C PHE A 71 -1.64 -1.79 -4.23
N VAL A 72 -0.92 -2.53 -5.08
CA VAL A 72 -0.90 -2.32 -6.54
C VAL A 72 -2.28 -2.59 -7.13
N GLU A 73 -2.94 -3.67 -6.72
CA GLU A 73 -4.31 -4.00 -7.11
C GLU A 73 -5.29 -2.89 -6.70
N ALA A 74 -5.25 -2.45 -5.45
CA ALA A 74 -6.11 -1.38 -4.95
C ALA A 74 -5.92 -0.07 -5.75
N GLY A 75 -4.67 0.29 -6.09
CA GLY A 75 -4.38 1.45 -6.93
C GLY A 75 -4.85 1.28 -8.38
N TRP A 76 -4.72 0.07 -8.93
CA TRP A 76 -5.23 -0.26 -10.27
C TRP A 76 -6.75 -0.21 -10.33
N SER A 77 -7.43 -0.77 -9.35
CA SER A 77 -8.89 -0.70 -9.17
C SER A 77 -9.39 0.74 -9.15
N ARG A 78 -8.73 1.64 -8.39
CA ARG A 78 -9.05 3.08 -8.36
C ARG A 78 -8.85 3.76 -9.71
N LYS A 79 -7.77 3.44 -10.42
CA LYS A 79 -7.47 3.99 -11.76
C LYS A 79 -8.49 3.52 -12.80
N ILE A 80 -8.97 2.28 -12.69
CA ILE A 80 -10.05 1.76 -13.53
C ILE A 80 -11.35 2.52 -13.19
N SER A 81 -11.70 2.63 -11.91
CA SER A 81 -12.88 3.35 -11.40
C SER A 81 -12.93 4.80 -11.89
N SER A 82 -11.82 5.54 -11.80
CA SER A 82 -11.76 6.96 -12.18
C SER A 82 -11.86 7.21 -13.69
N ARG A 83 -11.74 6.17 -14.52
CA ARG A 83 -11.85 6.28 -15.99
C ARG A 83 -13.23 5.86 -16.51
N MET A 84 -14.12 5.40 -15.64
CA MET A 84 -15.46 4.99 -16.02
C MET A 84 -16.38 6.22 -16.20
N PRO A 85 -17.41 6.13 -17.08
CA PRO A 85 -18.48 7.11 -17.08
C PRO A 85 -19.20 7.10 -15.72
N LEU A 86 -19.89 8.20 -15.41
CA LEU A 86 -20.44 8.46 -14.08
C LEU A 86 -21.37 7.35 -13.56
N ASP A 87 -22.27 6.85 -14.43
CA ASP A 87 -23.20 5.77 -14.09
C ASP A 87 -22.47 4.45 -13.77
N GLU A 88 -21.50 4.05 -14.61
CA GLU A 88 -20.69 2.85 -14.38
C GLU A 88 -19.83 2.99 -13.11
N HIS A 89 -19.35 4.20 -12.82
CA HIS A 89 -18.54 4.48 -11.63
C HIS A 89 -19.36 4.31 -10.35
N TYR A 90 -20.60 4.81 -10.34
CA TYR A 90 -21.53 4.64 -9.23
C TYR A 90 -21.81 3.15 -8.96
N GLU A 91 -22.22 2.39 -9.98
CA GLU A 91 -22.47 0.96 -9.84
C GLU A 91 -21.22 0.19 -9.40
N TYR A 92 -20.05 0.54 -9.93
CA TYR A 92 -18.78 -0.08 -9.54
C TYR A 92 -18.45 0.18 -8.07
N ALA A 93 -18.59 1.43 -7.60
CA ALA A 93 -18.33 1.81 -6.22
C ALA A 93 -19.28 1.11 -5.24
N LEU A 94 -20.56 1.04 -5.60
CA LEU A 94 -21.60 0.37 -4.81
C LEU A 94 -21.35 -1.15 -4.77
N TYR A 95 -21.02 -1.78 -5.90
CA TYR A 95 -20.66 -3.21 -5.93
C TYR A 95 -19.43 -3.54 -5.07
N MET A 96 -18.37 -2.73 -5.17
CA MET A 96 -17.15 -2.90 -4.38
C MET A 96 -17.37 -2.64 -2.88
N TYR A 97 -18.32 -1.78 -2.53
CA TYR A 97 -18.71 -1.53 -1.16
C TYR A 97 -19.32 -2.79 -0.51
N HIS A 98 -20.28 -3.43 -1.17
CA HIS A 98 -21.00 -4.57 -0.60
C HIS A 98 -20.23 -5.89 -0.62
N ILE A 99 -19.33 -6.10 -1.59
CA ILE A 99 -18.49 -7.31 -1.59
C ILE A 99 -17.48 -7.31 -0.45
N GLN A 100 -17.04 -6.13 -0.02
CA GLN A 100 -16.01 -6.03 1.01
C GLN A 100 -16.65 -5.87 2.40
N SER A 101 -17.09 -6.99 2.98
CA SER A 101 -17.82 -7.02 4.26
C SER A 101 -16.99 -6.60 5.48
N VAL A 102 -15.67 -6.79 5.46
CA VAL A 102 -14.78 -6.43 6.59
C VAL A 102 -13.91 -5.24 6.21
N ARG A 103 -14.14 -4.11 6.88
CA ARG A 103 -13.38 -2.87 6.67
C ARG A 103 -13.19 -2.10 7.96
N ASP A 104 -12.04 -1.44 8.07
CA ASP A 104 -11.86 -0.39 9.05
C ASP A 104 -12.87 0.74 8.81
N LEU A 105 -13.39 1.30 9.90
CA LEU A 105 -14.40 2.36 9.85
C LEU A 105 -13.94 3.59 9.03
N ALA A 106 -12.64 3.91 9.03
CA ALA A 106 -12.08 5.00 8.22
C ALA A 106 -12.14 4.70 6.70
N THR A 107 -11.91 3.45 6.31
CA THR A 107 -12.04 3.00 4.92
C THR A 107 -13.49 2.94 4.50
N ASN A 108 -14.38 2.55 5.41
CA ASN A 108 -15.83 2.55 5.21
C ASN A 108 -16.34 3.97 4.92
N ASN A 109 -16.02 4.93 5.79
CA ASN A 109 -16.40 6.33 5.61
C ASN A 109 -15.90 6.91 4.28
N ARG A 110 -14.66 6.57 3.87
CA ARG A 110 -14.11 7.05 2.59
C ARG A 110 -14.90 6.55 1.38
N MET A 111 -15.38 5.30 1.43
CA MET A 111 -16.21 4.77 0.35
C MET A 111 -17.63 5.33 0.38
N LEU A 112 -18.24 5.50 1.54
CA LEU A 112 -19.55 6.14 1.66
C LEU A 112 -19.53 7.59 1.16
N LEU A 113 -18.48 8.36 1.44
CA LEU A 113 -18.31 9.71 0.88
C LEU A 113 -18.20 9.69 -0.66
N LEU A 114 -17.52 8.69 -1.23
CA LEU A 114 -17.44 8.53 -2.67
C LEU A 114 -18.81 8.20 -3.26
N ILE A 115 -19.53 7.24 -2.67
CA ILE A 115 -20.87 6.84 -3.12
C ILE A 115 -21.83 8.03 -3.05
N ALA A 116 -21.91 8.72 -1.91
CA ALA A 116 -22.74 9.90 -1.75
C ALA A 116 -22.41 11.00 -2.77
N SER A 117 -21.11 11.22 -3.05
CA SER A 117 -20.71 12.20 -4.07
C SER A 117 -21.14 11.81 -5.49
N LEU A 118 -21.14 10.51 -5.80
CA LEU A 118 -21.60 10.00 -7.10
C LEU A 118 -23.14 10.04 -7.20
N GLU A 119 -23.85 9.80 -6.10
CA GLU A 119 -25.32 9.91 -6.02
C GLU A 119 -25.79 11.34 -6.27
N ILE A 120 -25.14 12.32 -5.65
CA ILE A 120 -25.42 13.75 -5.88
C ILE A 120 -25.15 14.13 -7.34
N GLN A 121 -24.05 13.65 -7.93
CA GLN A 121 -23.74 13.93 -9.34
C GLN A 121 -24.74 13.29 -10.32
N LEU A 122 -25.46 12.24 -9.89
CA LEU A 122 -26.50 11.56 -10.65
C LEU A 122 -27.92 12.09 -10.36
N GLY A 123 -28.06 13.10 -9.50
CA GLY A 123 -29.37 13.65 -9.10
C GLY A 123 -30.19 12.73 -8.18
N LYS A 124 -29.56 11.73 -7.54
CA LYS A 124 -30.24 10.77 -6.63
C LYS A 124 -30.16 11.24 -5.17
N TYR A 125 -30.80 12.37 -4.87
CA TYR A 125 -30.66 13.06 -3.58
C TYR A 125 -31.19 12.27 -2.37
N ASP A 126 -32.26 11.49 -2.53
CA ASP A 126 -32.80 10.65 -1.45
C ASP A 126 -31.80 9.57 -1.02
N HIS A 127 -31.18 8.90 -1.99
CA HIS A 127 -30.15 7.90 -1.74
C HIS A 127 -28.90 8.53 -1.11
N ALA A 128 -28.46 9.70 -1.61
CA ALA A 128 -27.34 10.43 -1.05
C ALA A 128 -27.55 10.80 0.43
N THR A 129 -28.76 11.22 0.79
CA THR A 129 -29.12 11.54 2.18
C THR A 129 -29.00 10.30 3.06
N GLN A 130 -29.54 9.15 2.61
CA GLN A 130 -29.41 7.88 3.34
C GLN A 130 -27.94 7.46 3.49
N THR A 131 -27.13 7.54 2.43
CA THR A 131 -25.70 7.20 2.45
C THR A 131 -24.93 8.08 3.45
N ILE A 132 -25.23 9.38 3.52
CA ILE A 132 -24.57 10.31 4.44
C ILE A 132 -24.88 10.00 5.90
N THR A 133 -26.10 9.57 6.23
CA THR A 133 -26.46 9.20 7.62
C THR A 133 -25.67 8.00 8.15
N GLN A 134 -25.17 7.12 7.26
CA GLN A 134 -24.33 5.98 7.63
C GLN A 134 -22.87 6.38 7.92
N ILE A 135 -22.47 7.62 7.59
CA ILE A 135 -21.09 8.08 7.76
C ILE A 135 -20.83 8.44 9.22
N SER A 136 -19.84 7.79 9.82
CA SER A 136 -19.43 8.06 11.19
C SER A 136 -18.51 9.29 11.29
N VAL A 137 -19.05 10.42 11.73
CA VAL A 137 -18.31 11.71 11.85
C VAL A 137 -17.05 11.59 12.73
N GLY A 138 -17.08 10.74 13.76
CA GLY A 138 -15.99 10.61 14.75
C GLY A 138 -14.65 10.05 14.23
N LYS A 139 -14.60 9.42 13.05
CA LYS A 139 -13.35 8.93 12.45
C LYS A 139 -12.98 9.59 11.12
N CYS A 140 -13.71 10.64 10.72
CA CYS A 140 -13.40 11.37 9.50
C CYS A 140 -12.20 12.31 9.70
N THR A 141 -11.34 12.37 8.68
CA THR A 141 -10.28 13.39 8.62
C THR A 141 -10.89 14.79 8.36
N PRO A 142 -10.22 15.89 8.73
CA PRO A 142 -10.74 17.25 8.50
C PRO A 142 -11.13 17.53 7.03
N VAL A 143 -10.36 16.99 6.07
CA VAL A 143 -10.66 17.11 4.64
C VAL A 143 -11.94 16.36 4.28
N GLN A 144 -12.14 15.16 4.83
CA GLN A 144 -13.35 14.37 4.62
C GLN A 144 -14.59 15.00 5.29
N LEU A 145 -14.42 15.63 6.45
CA LEU A 145 -15.49 16.39 7.10
C LEU A 145 -15.90 17.60 6.27
N LYS A 146 -14.92 18.32 5.71
CA LYS A 146 -15.19 19.45 4.81
C LYS A 146 -15.99 19.01 3.58
N GLN A 147 -15.61 17.89 2.96
CA GLN A 147 -16.36 17.29 1.85
C GLN A 147 -17.77 16.85 2.27
N LEU A 148 -17.92 16.27 3.46
CA LEU A 148 -19.23 15.85 3.99
C LEU A 148 -20.17 17.03 4.20
N TYR A 149 -19.70 18.10 4.84
CA TYR A 149 -20.51 19.30 5.05
C TYR A 149 -20.87 19.98 3.74
N TYR A 150 -19.95 20.01 2.76
CA TYR A 150 -20.25 20.50 1.42
C TYR A 150 -21.40 19.72 0.75
N MET A 151 -21.39 18.39 0.84
CA MET A 151 -22.47 17.55 0.32
C MET A 151 -23.79 17.74 1.08
N GLN A 152 -23.75 17.99 2.39
CA GLN A 152 -24.96 18.28 3.18
C GLN A 152 -25.55 19.65 2.84
N ILE A 153 -24.72 20.66 2.55
CA ILE A 153 -25.19 21.97 2.07
C ILE A 153 -25.88 21.82 0.71
N LEU A 154 -25.30 21.03 -0.18
CA LEU A 154 -25.89 20.70 -1.49
C LEU A 154 -27.28 20.07 -1.36
N LEU A 155 -27.42 19.08 -0.47
CA LEU A 155 -28.72 18.42 -0.23
C LEU A 155 -29.74 19.36 0.42
N ALA A 156 -29.31 20.21 1.36
CA ALA A 156 -30.18 21.21 1.98
C ALA A 156 -30.63 22.29 0.99
N ALA A 157 -29.77 22.67 0.04
CA ALA A 157 -30.10 23.61 -1.03
C ALA A 157 -31.18 23.05 -1.97
N GLU A 158 -31.07 21.78 -2.39
CA GLU A 158 -32.10 21.09 -3.18
C GLU A 158 -33.42 20.93 -2.41
N ALA A 159 -33.36 20.67 -1.11
CA ALA A 159 -34.55 20.56 -0.26
C ALA A 159 -35.21 21.91 0.06
N GLY A 160 -34.58 23.04 -0.27
CA GLY A 160 -35.05 24.39 0.08
C GLY A 160 -34.99 24.72 1.58
N ASP A 161 -34.26 23.93 2.38
CA ASP A 161 -34.19 24.10 3.83
C ASP A 161 -33.06 25.07 4.21
N THR A 162 -33.46 26.30 4.56
CA THR A 162 -32.52 27.37 4.89
C THR A 162 -31.83 27.19 6.24
N ASP A 163 -32.44 26.49 7.19
CA ASP A 163 -31.93 26.37 8.57
C ASP A 163 -30.84 25.31 8.65
N THR A 164 -31.06 24.13 8.06
CA THR A 164 -30.02 23.09 8.00
C THR A 164 -28.85 23.51 7.11
N LYS A 165 -29.13 24.26 6.03
CA LYS A 165 -28.10 24.88 5.18
C LYS A 165 -27.15 25.76 5.99
N ASN A 166 -27.68 26.72 6.75
CA ASN A 166 -26.87 27.66 7.53
C ASN A 166 -26.06 26.93 8.62
N GLN A 167 -26.65 25.92 9.25
CA GLN A 167 -25.97 25.10 10.25
C GLN A 167 -24.73 24.38 9.68
N PHE A 168 -24.84 23.79 8.47
CA PHE A 168 -23.71 23.11 7.83
C PHE A 168 -22.70 24.08 7.24
N LEU A 169 -23.13 25.26 6.78
CA LEU A 169 -22.25 26.32 6.31
C LEU A 169 -21.29 26.79 7.42
N THR A 170 -21.81 27.05 8.62
CA THR A 170 -20.97 27.43 9.77
C THR A 170 -19.96 26.33 10.14
N ARG A 171 -20.34 25.05 10.01
CA ARG A 171 -19.43 23.92 10.27
C ARG A 171 -18.37 23.75 9.18
N TYR A 172 -18.72 24.06 7.94
CA TYR A 172 -17.80 24.02 6.79
C TYR A 172 -16.73 25.12 6.89
N THR A 173 -17.10 26.34 7.27
CA THR A 173 -16.18 27.48 7.42
C THR A 173 -15.25 27.33 8.63
N GLY A 174 -15.71 26.64 9.67
CA GLY A 174 -14.88 26.30 10.85
C GLY A 174 -13.72 25.34 10.57
N ILE A 175 -13.66 24.69 9.40
CA ILE A 175 -12.56 23.78 9.03
C ILE A 175 -11.55 24.53 8.15
N PRO A 176 -10.30 24.73 8.59
CA PRO A 176 -9.29 25.42 7.80
C PRO A 176 -8.97 24.62 6.54
N ASP A 177 -9.03 25.29 5.39
CA ASP A 177 -8.53 24.71 4.14
C ASP A 177 -7.01 24.68 4.15
N THR A 178 -6.44 23.48 4.04
CA THR A 178 -4.99 23.30 4.00
C THR A 178 -4.45 23.22 2.57
N ASN A 179 -5.32 23.04 1.57
CA ASN A 179 -4.95 22.82 0.18
C ASN A 179 -5.44 23.92 -0.78
N GLY A 180 -6.40 24.76 -0.36
CA GLY A 180 -7.01 25.81 -1.20
C GLY A 180 -7.84 25.24 -2.35
N GLU A 181 -8.30 23.99 -2.22
CA GLU A 181 -9.04 23.28 -3.27
C GLU A 181 -10.56 23.53 -3.18
N TYR A 182 -11.07 24.03 -2.05
CA TYR A 182 -12.50 24.21 -1.84
C TYR A 182 -12.94 25.69 -1.96
N PRO A 183 -14.18 25.96 -2.44
CA PRO A 183 -14.72 27.29 -2.61
C PRO A 183 -14.84 28.02 -1.28
N SER A 184 -14.64 29.33 -1.34
CA SER A 184 -14.79 30.25 -0.21
C SER A 184 -16.27 30.40 0.18
N GLU A 185 -16.53 30.88 1.40
CA GLU A 185 -17.91 31.09 1.90
C GLU A 185 -18.73 31.98 0.96
N ALA A 186 -18.16 33.10 0.52
CA ALA A 186 -18.82 34.05 -0.37
C ALA A 186 -19.14 33.49 -1.77
N GLU A 187 -18.25 32.65 -2.32
CA GLU A 187 -18.52 31.95 -3.59
C GLU A 187 -19.62 30.90 -3.41
N LEU A 188 -19.65 30.22 -2.26
CA LEU A 188 -20.68 29.22 -1.98
C LEU A 188 -22.06 29.87 -1.82
N THR A 189 -22.16 30.97 -1.06
CA THR A 189 -23.42 31.67 -0.85
C THR A 189 -23.96 32.27 -2.15
N THR A 190 -23.09 32.83 -2.99
CA THR A 190 -23.50 33.38 -4.30
C THR A 190 -24.01 32.31 -5.26
N TRP A 191 -23.36 31.14 -5.34
CA TRP A 191 -23.85 30.04 -6.17
C TRP A 191 -25.16 29.44 -5.67
N ILE A 192 -25.36 29.44 -4.36
CA ILE A 192 -26.60 28.97 -3.74
C ILE A 192 -27.74 29.96 -3.97
N GLU A 193 -27.50 31.26 -3.79
CA GLU A 193 -28.50 32.32 -4.04
C GLU A 193 -28.89 32.43 -5.52
N ALA A 194 -27.97 32.09 -6.41
CA ALA A 194 -28.22 32.03 -7.85
C ALA A 194 -28.85 30.70 -8.31
N GLU A 195 -29.14 29.75 -7.40
CA GLU A 195 -29.64 28.40 -7.69
C GLU A 195 -28.81 27.63 -8.74
N GLU A 196 -27.50 27.91 -8.81
CA GLU A 196 -26.60 27.31 -9.80
C GLU A 196 -26.12 25.90 -9.34
N MET A 197 -27.06 24.96 -9.21
CA MET A 197 -26.79 23.59 -8.79
C MET A 197 -25.76 22.89 -9.69
N ASP A 198 -25.76 23.18 -10.99
CA ASP A 198 -24.76 22.67 -11.93
C ASP A 198 -23.32 23.10 -11.57
N ARG A 199 -23.14 24.35 -11.10
CA ARG A 199 -21.82 24.84 -10.69
C ARG A 199 -21.38 24.19 -9.39
N LEU A 200 -22.28 23.99 -8.44
CA LEU A 200 -21.98 23.30 -7.18
C LEU A 200 -21.62 21.81 -7.43
N ILE A 201 -22.35 21.11 -8.30
CA ILE A 201 -22.02 19.75 -8.72
C ILE A 201 -20.68 19.72 -9.48
N SER A 202 -20.38 20.72 -10.31
CA SER A 202 -19.09 20.81 -11.00
C SER A 202 -17.91 21.01 -10.04
N ALA A 203 -18.11 21.75 -8.95
CA ALA A 203 -17.12 21.93 -7.90
C ALA A 203 -16.91 20.63 -7.10
N LEU A 204 -17.99 19.89 -6.81
CA LEU A 204 -17.91 18.57 -6.18
C LEU A 204 -17.03 17.59 -6.94
N LYS A 205 -17.10 17.59 -8.28
CA LYS A 205 -16.24 16.77 -9.16
C LYS A 205 -14.75 17.08 -9.00
N LYS A 206 -14.40 18.32 -8.65
CA LYS A 206 -12.99 18.72 -8.42
C LYS A 206 -12.48 18.20 -7.08
N PHE A 207 -13.36 17.99 -6.09
CA PHE A 207 -12.95 17.53 -4.75
C PHE A 207 -12.72 16.02 -4.67
N THR A 208 -13.19 15.22 -5.63
CA THR A 208 -12.86 13.79 -5.63
C THR A 208 -11.35 13.62 -5.77
N PRO A 209 -10.64 13.15 -4.72
CA PRO A 209 -9.19 13.17 -4.72
C PRO A 209 -8.68 12.06 -5.63
N THR A 210 -8.49 12.36 -6.91
CA THR A 210 -7.74 11.49 -7.83
C THR A 210 -6.27 11.65 -7.50
N ARG A 211 -5.83 11.03 -6.41
CA ARG A 211 -4.39 10.94 -6.13
C ARG A 211 -3.76 10.24 -7.33
N LYS A 212 -2.82 10.92 -8.01
CA LYS A 212 -1.99 10.30 -9.05
C LYS A 212 -1.13 9.22 -8.39
N GLU A 213 -1.67 8.03 -8.29
CA GLU A 213 -0.95 6.87 -7.74
C GLU A 213 -0.07 6.28 -8.84
N HIS A 214 1.24 6.26 -8.61
CA HIS A 214 2.20 5.64 -9.51
C HIS A 214 2.22 4.13 -9.25
N ILE A 215 1.25 3.41 -9.83
CA ILE A 215 1.05 1.96 -9.65
C ILE A 215 2.35 1.17 -9.93
N LEU A 216 3.01 1.49 -11.05
CA LEU A 216 4.28 0.85 -11.44
C LEU A 216 5.39 1.07 -10.41
N ARG A 217 5.43 2.28 -9.82
CA ARG A 217 6.43 2.61 -8.81
C ARG A 217 6.20 1.82 -7.52
N THR A 218 4.95 1.71 -7.06
CA THR A 218 4.63 0.89 -5.88
C THR A 218 5.01 -0.57 -6.11
N CYS A 219 4.70 -1.10 -7.30
CA CYS A 219 5.06 -2.47 -7.67
C CYS A 219 6.58 -2.71 -7.67
N LEU A 220 7.35 -1.80 -8.28
CA LEU A 220 8.81 -1.90 -8.31
C LEU A 220 9.41 -1.88 -6.90
N ILE A 221 8.96 -0.96 -6.04
CA ILE A 221 9.43 -0.86 -4.65
C ILE A 221 9.15 -2.16 -3.90
N THR A 222 7.97 -2.74 -4.07
CA THR A 222 7.60 -3.98 -3.37
C THR A 222 8.41 -5.19 -3.83
N ILE A 223 8.74 -5.27 -5.12
CA ILE A 223 9.60 -6.34 -5.66
C ILE A 223 11.02 -6.19 -5.11
N VAL A 224 11.57 -4.97 -5.11
CA VAL A 224 12.93 -4.71 -4.60
C VAL A 224 13.04 -5.04 -3.12
N LEU A 225 12.05 -4.64 -2.30
CA LEU A 225 12.04 -4.95 -0.88
C LEU A 225 11.96 -6.46 -0.63
N ALA A 226 11.00 -7.15 -1.25
CA ALA A 226 10.85 -8.60 -1.09
C ALA A 226 12.10 -9.36 -1.55
N TYR A 227 12.70 -8.95 -2.68
CA TYR A 227 13.95 -9.54 -3.16
C TYR A 227 15.12 -9.29 -2.21
N SER A 228 15.23 -8.10 -1.64
CA SER A 228 16.28 -7.78 -0.66
C SER A 228 16.15 -8.65 0.59
N THR A 229 14.93 -8.79 1.13
CA THR A 229 14.62 -9.66 2.28
C THR A 229 14.92 -11.13 1.98
N PHE A 230 14.55 -11.60 0.79
CA PHE A 230 14.88 -12.95 0.32
C PHE A 230 16.39 -13.16 0.20
N PHE A 231 17.10 -12.19 -0.39
CA PHE A 231 18.55 -12.23 -0.60
C PHE A 231 19.31 -12.35 0.71
N TYR A 232 19.04 -11.47 1.69
CA TYR A 232 19.68 -11.56 3.00
C TYR A 232 19.34 -12.89 3.69
N GLY A 233 18.10 -13.38 3.56
CA GLY A 233 17.71 -14.69 4.07
C GLY A 233 18.51 -15.84 3.46
N ALA A 234 18.59 -15.89 2.14
CA ALA A 234 19.31 -16.92 1.40
C ALA A 234 20.81 -16.89 1.70
N TRP A 235 21.40 -15.70 1.80
CA TRP A 235 22.82 -15.53 2.08
C TRP A 235 23.23 -16.17 3.42
N TYR A 236 22.54 -15.85 4.52
CA TYR A 236 22.90 -16.35 5.86
C TYR A 236 22.42 -17.75 6.19
N GLY A 237 21.41 -18.26 5.47
CA GLY A 237 20.76 -19.50 5.86
C GLY A 237 20.83 -20.62 4.83
N ILE A 238 21.56 -20.51 3.73
CA ILE A 238 21.88 -21.71 2.93
C ILE A 238 22.89 -22.58 3.69
N ASN A 239 22.56 -23.85 3.90
CA ASN A 239 23.44 -24.79 4.58
C ASN A 239 24.79 -24.95 3.86
N ARG A 240 25.91 -24.91 4.61
CA ARG A 240 27.30 -24.97 4.07
C ARG A 240 27.57 -26.13 3.12
N SER A 241 26.85 -27.23 3.23
CA SER A 241 26.98 -28.41 2.36
C SER A 241 26.26 -28.33 1.00
N ALA A 242 25.33 -27.38 0.79
CA ALA A 242 24.42 -27.39 -0.37
C ALA A 242 24.98 -26.76 -1.67
N GLY A 243 26.29 -26.46 -1.71
CA GLY A 243 26.98 -25.95 -2.91
C GLY A 243 27.59 -24.57 -2.72
N TYR A 244 28.91 -24.49 -2.89
CA TYR A 244 29.72 -23.27 -2.73
C TYR A 244 29.57 -22.31 -3.92
N ALA A 245 29.70 -22.84 -5.14
CA ALA A 245 29.70 -22.03 -6.36
C ALA A 245 28.40 -21.24 -6.57
N ILE A 246 27.24 -21.83 -6.24
CA ILE A 246 25.94 -21.17 -6.37
C ILE A 246 25.83 -19.98 -5.42
N ARG A 247 26.36 -20.09 -4.20
CA ARG A 247 26.35 -18.98 -3.23
C ARG A 247 27.25 -17.85 -3.66
N TYR A 248 28.50 -18.15 -4.01
CA TYR A 248 29.51 -17.14 -4.33
C TYR A 248 29.05 -16.23 -5.49
N TYR A 249 28.68 -16.82 -6.64
CA TYR A 249 28.23 -16.04 -7.80
C TYR A 249 26.89 -15.33 -7.55
N PHE A 250 25.97 -15.97 -6.80
CA PHE A 250 24.70 -15.33 -6.43
C PHE A 250 24.91 -14.14 -5.50
N ALA A 251 25.85 -14.22 -4.54
CA ALA A 251 26.18 -13.11 -3.66
C ALA A 251 26.76 -11.94 -4.42
N GLU A 252 27.78 -12.19 -5.23
CA GLU A 252 28.62 -11.13 -5.78
C GLU A 252 27.76 -10.17 -6.62
N ILE A 253 26.85 -10.73 -7.42
CA ILE A 253 25.91 -9.98 -8.24
C ILE A 253 24.79 -9.37 -7.39
N SER A 254 24.20 -10.15 -6.49
CA SER A 254 22.99 -9.72 -5.76
C SER A 254 23.29 -8.70 -4.66
N VAL A 255 24.47 -8.75 -4.01
CA VAL A 255 24.90 -7.76 -3.01
C VAL A 255 25.01 -6.37 -3.63
N ILE A 256 25.62 -6.27 -4.81
CA ILE A 256 25.75 -4.99 -5.53
C ILE A 256 24.37 -4.47 -5.89
N PHE A 257 23.49 -5.32 -6.44
CA PHE A 257 22.15 -4.90 -6.83
C PHE A 257 21.30 -4.46 -5.62
N VAL A 258 21.29 -5.23 -4.54
CA VAL A 258 20.54 -4.91 -3.30
C VAL A 258 21.08 -3.64 -2.65
N SER A 259 22.40 -3.48 -2.54
CA SER A 259 22.99 -2.29 -1.91
C SER A 259 22.69 -1.01 -2.69
N VAL A 260 22.83 -1.02 -4.02
CA VAL A 260 22.50 0.14 -4.87
C VAL A 260 21.02 0.47 -4.79
N THR A 261 20.14 -0.53 -4.92
CA THR A 261 18.69 -0.30 -4.92
C THR A 261 18.17 0.18 -3.57
N LEU A 262 18.64 -0.39 -2.46
CA LEU A 262 18.28 0.08 -1.11
C LEU A 262 18.80 1.50 -0.85
N SER A 263 19.99 1.85 -1.34
CA SER A 263 20.53 3.21 -1.24
C SER A 263 19.66 4.23 -1.99
N CYS A 264 19.24 3.90 -3.21
CA CYS A 264 18.31 4.74 -3.96
C CYS A 264 16.95 4.89 -3.24
N LEU A 265 16.41 3.81 -2.68
CA LEU A 265 15.16 3.85 -1.91
C LEU A 265 15.28 4.69 -0.64
N LEU A 266 16.43 4.66 0.03
CA LEU A 266 16.73 5.48 1.19
C LEU A 266 16.75 6.97 0.86
N ILE A 267 17.54 7.37 -0.13
CA ILE A 267 17.64 8.76 -0.58
C ILE A 267 16.25 9.27 -0.96
N TRP A 268 15.52 8.46 -1.73
CA TRP A 268 14.14 8.77 -2.10
C TRP A 268 13.24 8.92 -0.86
N GLY A 269 13.29 7.97 0.07
CA GLY A 269 12.49 7.97 1.29
C GLY A 269 12.70 9.23 2.12
N MET A 270 13.95 9.67 2.25
CA MET A 270 14.34 10.90 2.94
C MET A 270 13.79 12.16 2.24
N ILE A 271 13.81 12.22 0.91
CA ILE A 271 13.20 13.33 0.15
C ILE A 271 11.67 13.36 0.35
N CYS A 272 11.02 12.20 0.32
CA CYS A 272 9.58 12.09 0.54
C CYS A 272 9.18 12.52 1.96
N LEU A 273 9.97 12.13 2.96
CA LEU A 273 9.81 12.56 4.34
C LEU A 273 9.89 14.07 4.48
N TYR A 274 10.95 14.68 3.94
CA TYR A 274 11.16 16.11 4.03
C TYR A 274 9.96 16.90 3.50
N LYS A 275 9.43 16.50 2.33
CA LYS A 275 8.20 17.08 1.76
C LYS A 275 6.98 16.87 2.65
N ARG A 276 6.83 15.67 3.22
CA ARG A 276 5.66 15.32 4.06
C ARG A 276 5.71 15.98 5.45
N GLN A 277 6.90 16.15 6.01
CA GLN A 277 7.12 16.87 7.27
C GLN A 277 6.79 18.36 7.12
N LYS A 278 7.17 18.97 5.99
CA LYS A 278 6.79 20.35 5.63
C LYS A 278 5.26 20.51 5.52
N SER A 279 4.57 19.53 4.93
CA SER A 279 3.11 19.51 4.81
C SER A 279 2.38 19.31 6.16
N LEU A 280 2.98 18.61 7.12
CA LEU A 280 2.39 18.33 8.43
C LEU A 280 2.69 19.42 9.48
N LEU A 281 2.79 20.69 9.06
CA LEU A 281 3.19 21.82 9.93
C LEU A 281 2.26 22.01 11.16
N ASN A 282 1.02 21.53 11.09
CA ASN A 282 0.00 21.76 12.11
C ASN A 282 -0.29 20.56 13.05
N ARG A 283 0.31 19.37 12.85
CA ARG A 283 0.08 18.18 13.71
C ARG A 283 1.36 17.66 14.37
N LYS A 284 1.68 18.17 15.56
CA LYS A 284 2.92 17.87 16.32
C LYS A 284 3.09 16.37 16.65
N ALA A 285 2.03 15.68 17.09
CA ALA A 285 2.09 14.26 17.48
C ALA A 285 2.34 13.33 16.29
N ALA A 286 1.59 13.51 15.20
CA ALA A 286 1.76 12.72 13.97
C ALA A 286 3.15 12.94 13.35
N ARG A 287 3.69 14.16 13.43
CA ARG A 287 5.05 14.46 12.96
C ARG A 287 6.11 13.67 13.73
N ARG A 288 6.00 13.59 15.06
CA ARG A 288 6.96 12.85 15.90
C ARG A 288 6.95 11.36 15.58
N ILE A 289 5.77 10.74 15.47
CA ILE A 289 5.66 9.31 15.16
C ILE A 289 6.23 8.99 13.76
N ILE A 290 5.92 9.81 12.76
CA ILE A 290 6.45 9.63 11.40
C ILE A 290 7.97 9.84 11.39
N ALA A 291 8.49 10.85 12.08
CA ALA A 291 9.93 11.11 12.13
C ALA A 291 10.68 9.95 12.82
N VAL A 292 10.18 9.43 13.95
CA VAL A 292 10.80 8.32 14.68
C VAL A 292 10.75 7.02 13.88
N SER A 293 9.60 6.67 13.30
CA SER A 293 9.46 5.46 12.48
C SER A 293 10.38 5.47 11.26
N TYR A 294 10.52 6.61 10.59
CA TYR A 294 11.47 6.72 9.49
C TYR A 294 12.91 6.80 9.93
N ALA A 295 13.25 7.43 11.07
CA ALA A 295 14.61 7.42 11.59
C ALA A 295 15.05 5.97 11.89
N ALA A 296 14.18 5.16 12.47
CA ALA A 296 14.41 3.73 12.68
C ALA A 296 14.60 2.98 11.35
N LEU A 297 13.74 3.22 10.36
CA LEU A 297 13.85 2.62 9.02
C LEU A 297 15.16 3.01 8.32
N THR A 298 15.54 4.28 8.43
CA THR A 298 16.78 4.81 7.84
C THR A 298 18.00 4.18 8.49
N LEU A 299 18.05 4.10 9.83
CA LEU A 299 19.13 3.44 10.57
C LEU A 299 19.22 1.95 10.20
N PHE A 300 18.08 1.27 10.08
CA PHE A 300 18.04 -0.14 9.68
C PHE A 300 18.62 -0.36 8.27
N LEU A 301 18.19 0.44 7.29
CA LEU A 301 18.68 0.33 5.92
C LEU A 301 20.15 0.76 5.78
N LEU A 302 20.60 1.78 6.53
CA LEU A 302 22.02 2.17 6.60
C LEU A 302 22.88 1.06 7.20
N SER A 303 22.37 0.37 8.23
CA SER A 303 23.03 -0.80 8.80
C SER A 303 23.17 -1.92 7.77
N LEU A 304 22.12 -2.23 7.01
CA LEU A 304 22.16 -3.23 5.94
C LEU A 304 23.15 -2.87 4.81
N ILE A 305 23.16 -1.61 4.38
CA ILE A 305 24.09 -1.12 3.34
C ILE A 305 25.53 -1.12 3.85
N GLY A 306 25.76 -0.61 5.07
CA GLY A 306 27.07 -0.60 5.71
C GLY A 306 27.61 -2.01 5.88
N TYR A 307 26.75 -2.97 6.25
CA TYR A 307 27.11 -4.37 6.36
C TYR A 307 27.45 -4.98 4.98
N SER A 308 26.65 -4.72 3.95
CA SER A 308 26.96 -5.14 2.57
C SER A 308 28.28 -4.57 2.06
N PHE A 309 28.59 -3.31 2.38
CA PHE A 309 29.87 -2.69 2.03
C PHE A 309 31.04 -3.35 2.76
N LEU A 310 30.91 -3.59 4.07
CA LEU A 310 31.92 -4.30 4.86
C LEU A 310 32.22 -5.69 4.30
N ILE A 311 31.20 -6.44 3.88
CA ILE A 311 31.40 -7.77 3.26
C ILE A 311 32.22 -7.66 1.97
N VAL A 312 31.81 -6.77 1.04
CA VAL A 312 32.49 -6.64 -0.27
C VAL A 312 33.91 -6.10 -0.12
N SER A 313 34.12 -5.14 0.78
CA SER A 313 35.42 -4.49 0.96
C SER A 313 36.41 -5.31 1.78
N PHE A 314 35.96 -6.12 2.74
CA PHE A 314 36.84 -6.89 3.62
C PHE A 314 36.85 -8.40 3.33
N GLY A 315 35.98 -8.91 2.44
CA GLY A 315 35.94 -10.32 2.09
C GLY A 315 35.83 -11.23 3.32
N VAL A 316 34.98 -10.86 4.29
CA VAL A 316 34.90 -11.44 5.67
C VAL A 316 34.27 -12.84 5.69
N GLU A 317 34.36 -13.59 4.60
CA GLU A 317 34.13 -15.03 4.64
C GLU A 317 35.47 -15.70 4.47
N GLY A 318 35.88 -16.43 5.52
CA GLY A 318 37.13 -17.18 5.61
C GLY A 318 37.49 -17.74 4.25
N THR A 319 38.75 -17.53 3.86
CA THR A 319 39.29 -17.93 2.58
C THR A 319 39.25 -19.45 2.47
N GLU A 320 38.11 -19.98 2.00
CA GLU A 320 37.99 -21.38 1.63
C GLU A 320 38.74 -21.58 0.31
N THR A 321 40.04 -21.84 0.42
CA THR A 321 40.90 -22.06 -0.74
C THR A 321 40.64 -23.44 -1.32
N VAL A 322 40.47 -23.50 -2.66
CA VAL A 322 40.36 -24.78 -3.38
C VAL A 322 41.72 -25.46 -3.31
N THR A 323 41.80 -26.56 -2.56
CA THR A 323 43.03 -27.32 -2.32
C THR A 323 43.24 -28.42 -3.36
N GLY A 324 42.22 -28.77 -4.13
CA GLY A 324 42.31 -29.70 -5.26
C GLY A 324 40.97 -29.97 -5.93
N GLN A 325 40.99 -30.51 -7.15
CA GLN A 325 39.81 -30.87 -7.91
C GLN A 325 40.01 -32.23 -8.59
N ASP A 326 39.08 -33.16 -8.38
CA ASP A 326 38.98 -34.43 -9.10
C ASP A 326 37.79 -34.40 -10.09
N GLN A 327 37.67 -35.42 -10.94
CA GLN A 327 36.62 -35.53 -11.97
C GLN A 327 35.17 -35.49 -11.43
N HIS A 328 34.96 -35.63 -10.12
CA HIS A 328 33.64 -35.61 -9.49
C HIS A 328 33.51 -34.64 -8.29
N TYR A 329 34.61 -34.15 -7.70
CA TYR A 329 34.56 -33.35 -6.48
C TYR A 329 35.61 -32.24 -6.46
N ILE A 330 35.26 -31.13 -5.81
CA ILE A 330 36.17 -30.02 -5.52
C ILE A 330 36.45 -30.04 -4.01
N TYR A 331 37.72 -30.10 -3.65
CA TYR A 331 38.18 -30.08 -2.26
C TYR A 331 38.45 -28.63 -1.84
N LEU A 332 37.78 -28.22 -0.75
CA LEU A 332 37.89 -26.88 -0.16
C LEU A 332 38.52 -27.01 1.23
N SER A 333 39.53 -26.19 1.54
CA SER A 333 40.04 -26.06 2.91
C SER A 333 39.39 -24.86 3.57
N VAL A 334 38.57 -25.11 4.60
CA VAL A 334 37.88 -24.07 5.36
C VAL A 334 38.74 -23.65 6.55
N GLN A 335 39.16 -22.40 6.59
CA GLN A 335 39.86 -21.83 7.74
C GLN A 335 38.83 -21.12 8.64
N PRO A 336 38.49 -21.66 9.83
CA PRO A 336 37.52 -21.02 10.72
C PRO A 336 38.15 -19.82 11.43
N ASP A 337 37.49 -18.66 11.34
CA ASP A 337 37.94 -17.37 11.88
C ASP A 337 37.91 -17.23 13.42
N TYR A 338 37.76 -18.34 14.15
CA TYR A 338 37.90 -18.35 15.60
C TYR A 338 38.85 -19.48 15.97
N GLY A 339 40.01 -19.11 16.54
CA GLY A 339 41.17 -19.97 16.81
C GLY A 339 40.96 -21.17 17.74
N ILE A 340 40.07 -22.09 17.37
CA ILE A 340 39.96 -23.43 17.94
C ILE A 340 39.92 -24.40 16.77
N ALA A 341 41.09 -24.95 16.45
CA ALA A 341 41.23 -26.05 15.51
C ALA A 341 40.51 -27.29 16.07
N THR A 342 39.34 -27.60 15.53
CA THR A 342 38.72 -28.91 15.71
C THR A 342 38.91 -29.70 14.41
N GLN A 343 39.89 -30.61 14.43
CA GLN A 343 40.01 -31.64 13.40
C GLN A 343 38.75 -32.50 13.43
N SER A 344 37.87 -32.33 12.45
CA SER A 344 36.81 -33.30 12.16
C SER A 344 37.29 -34.22 11.04
N ARG A 345 37.51 -35.48 11.40
CA ARG A 345 37.80 -36.56 10.47
C ARG A 345 36.46 -37.11 9.98
N ASN A 346 36.03 -36.74 8.78
CA ASN A 346 34.89 -37.39 8.14
C ASN A 346 35.39 -38.65 7.41
N ARG A 347 34.70 -39.77 7.65
CA ARG A 347 34.82 -41.02 6.90
C ARG A 347 33.85 -41.02 5.75
#